data_AF-A0A7V9PJ63-F1
#
_entry.id   AF-A0A7V9PJ63-F1
#
_cell.length_a   1.000
_cell.length_b   1.000
_cell.length_c   1.000
_cell.angle_alpha   90.00
_cell.angle_beta   90.00
_cell.angle_gamma   90.00
#
_symmetry.space_group_name_H-M   'P 1'
#
loop_
_entity.id
_entity.type
_entity.pdbx_description
1 polymer ?
#
loop_
_entity_poly.entity_id
_entity_poly.type
_entity_poly.pdbx_seq_one_letter_code
_entity_poly.pdbx_strand_id
1 'polypeptide(L)'
;MIRYTIEQRHLTHRGRTFHFVSYDGQPAHVGKNQPATTPTWYLMAEGKRCEVMAHLPGQPTEAVDEALVAWLDANAFGGVQPARIEPRNSRRAGKV
;
A
#
# COMPACT_ATOMS: atom_id res chain seq x y z
N MET A 1 16.79 -3.56 19.01
CA MET A 1 16.47 -4.60 18.00
C MET A 1 15.17 -4.17 17.33
N ILE A 2 15.23 -3.58 16.14
CA ILE A 2 14.05 -3.12 15.41
C ILE A 2 13.31 -4.36 14.90
N ARG A 3 12.21 -4.72 15.57
CA ARG A 3 11.34 -5.81 15.15
C ARG A 3 10.44 -5.24 14.06
N TYR A 4 10.76 -5.56 12.82
CA TYR A 4 9.89 -5.26 11.68
C TYR A 4 8.62 -6.09 11.83
N THR A 5 7.55 -5.48 12.34
CA THR A 5 6.26 -6.14 12.49
C THR A 5 5.51 -6.00 11.17
N ILE A 6 5.35 -7.11 10.46
CA ILE A 6 4.48 -7.18 9.27
C ILE A 6 3.10 -7.56 9.78
N GLU A 7 2.11 -6.70 9.58
CA GLU A 7 0.72 -7.03 9.91
C GLU A 7 0.00 -7.54 8.67
N GLN A 8 -0.88 -8.52 8.87
CA GLN A 8 -1.66 -9.11 7.79
C GLN A 8 -3.13 -9.08 8.19
N ARG A 9 -3.97 -8.65 7.26
CA ARG A 9 -5.42 -8.57 7.46
C ARG A 9 -6.16 -9.24 6.31
N HIS A 10 -7.09 -10.10 6.66
CA HIS A 10 -8.02 -10.70 5.71
C HIS A 10 -9.38 -10.07 5.92
N LEU A 11 -9.88 -9.38 4.91
CA LEU A 11 -11.19 -8.74 4.95
C LEU A 11 -12.11 -9.37 3.93
N THR A 12 -13.29 -9.79 4.38
CA THR A 12 -14.34 -10.29 3.50
C THR A 12 -15.29 -9.15 3.18
N HIS A 13 -15.35 -8.76 1.92
CA HIS A 13 -16.24 -7.71 1.44
C HIS A 13 -16.92 -8.13 0.14
N ARG A 14 -18.26 -7.94 0.06
CA ARG A 14 -19.10 -8.37 -1.08
C ARG A 14 -18.88 -9.83 -1.52
N GLY A 15 -18.70 -10.74 -0.57
CA GLY A 15 -18.50 -12.17 -0.83
C GLY A 15 -17.10 -12.52 -1.37
N ARG A 16 -16.16 -11.57 -1.40
CA ARG A 16 -14.76 -11.80 -1.78
C ARG A 16 -13.85 -11.55 -0.58
N THR A 17 -12.85 -12.41 -0.42
CA THR A 17 -11.81 -12.22 0.61
C THR A 17 -10.62 -11.50 0.00
N PHE A 18 -10.17 -10.45 0.69
CA PHE A 18 -9.04 -9.61 0.29
C PHE A 18 -7.92 -9.74 1.31
N HIS A 19 -6.69 -9.93 0.83
CA HIS A 19 -5.51 -10.07 1.68
C HIS A 19 -4.68 -8.80 1.65
N PHE A 20 -4.63 -8.12 2.79
CA PHE A 20 -3.84 -6.93 3.01
C PHE A 20 -2.62 -7.24 3.86
N VAL A 21 -1.50 -6.60 3.53
CA VAL A 21 -0.24 -6.71 4.26
C VAL A 21 0.31 -5.31 4.50
N SER A 22 0.65 -4.99 5.74
CA SER A 22 1.40 -3.78 6.07
C SER A 22 2.91 -4.07 6.04
N TYR A 23 3.66 -3.15 5.46
CA TYR A 23 5.09 -3.06 5.72
C TYR A 23 5.32 -1.88 6.64
N ASP A 24 6.07 -2.05 7.72
CA ASP A 24 6.37 -0.99 8.71
C ASP A 24 7.29 0.12 8.15
N GLY A 25 7.68 0.01 6.88
CA GLY A 25 8.71 0.85 6.30
C GLY A 25 10.10 0.44 6.78
N GLN A 26 11.09 0.51 5.89
CA GLN A 26 12.47 0.29 6.28
C GLN A 26 13.14 1.63 6.55
N PRO A 27 13.93 1.78 7.64
CA PRO A 27 14.83 2.91 7.75
C PRO A 27 15.81 2.89 6.58
N ALA A 28 16.23 4.08 6.11
CA ALA A 28 17.17 4.18 4.99
C ALA A 28 18.42 3.36 5.27
N HIS A 29 18.68 2.34 4.45
CA HIS A 29 19.86 1.50 4.59
C HIS A 29 21.00 2.11 3.79
N VAL A 30 21.78 2.98 4.42
CA VAL A 30 22.85 3.77 3.80
C VAL A 30 23.87 2.87 3.08
N GLY A 31 24.16 1.68 3.63
CA GLY A 31 25.10 0.72 3.02
C GLY A 31 24.58 -0.03 1.79
N LYS A 32 23.28 0.06 1.46
CA LYS A 32 22.67 -0.56 0.26
C LYS A 32 21.96 0.45 -0.64
N ASN A 33 22.10 1.75 -0.37
CA ASN A 33 21.41 2.84 -1.05
C ASN A 33 19.88 2.64 -1.18
N GLN A 34 19.27 2.04 -0.14
CA GLN A 34 17.82 1.85 -0.10
C GLN A 34 17.19 3.03 0.64
N PRO A 35 16.31 3.81 -0.02
CA PRO A 35 15.64 4.94 0.62
C PRO A 35 14.73 4.44 1.74
N ALA A 36 14.50 5.30 2.73
CA ALA A 36 13.53 5.01 3.78
C ALA A 36 12.16 4.78 3.13
N THR A 37 11.57 3.63 3.40
CA THR A 37 10.19 3.34 2.98
C THR A 37 9.27 3.75 4.10
N THR A 38 8.19 4.46 3.77
CA THR A 38 7.14 4.76 4.74
C THR A 38 6.35 3.49 5.04
N PRO A 39 5.79 3.36 6.25
CA PRO A 39 4.88 2.27 6.53
C PRO A 39 3.66 2.37 5.60
N THR A 40 3.30 1.28 4.92
CA THR A 40 2.25 1.27 3.89
C THR A 40 1.51 -0.07 3.85
N TRP A 41 0.19 -0.01 3.68
CA TRP A 41 -0.70 -1.15 3.41
C TRP A 41 -0.75 -1.47 1.93
N TYR A 42 -0.59 -2.75 1.61
CA TYR A 42 -0.71 -3.29 0.26
C TYR A 42 -1.80 -4.35 0.20
N LEU A 43 -2.60 -4.32 -0.86
CA LEU A 43 -3.50 -5.39 -1.24
C LEU A 43 -2.75 -6.39 -2.12
N MET A 44 -2.81 -7.67 -1.74
CA MET A 44 -2.36 -8.80 -2.54
C MET A 44 -3.52 -9.28 -3.42
N ALA A 45 -3.60 -8.81 -4.66
CA ALA A 45 -4.63 -9.20 -5.62
C ALA A 45 -3.99 -9.85 -6.86
N GLU A 46 -4.37 -11.09 -7.19
CA GLU A 46 -3.92 -11.82 -8.40
C GLU A 46 -2.38 -11.80 -8.61
N GLY A 47 -1.62 -11.95 -7.53
CA GLY A 47 -0.15 -11.93 -7.57
C GLY A 47 0.48 -10.54 -7.73
N LYS A 48 -0.33 -9.47 -7.74
CA LYS A 48 0.13 -8.07 -7.74
C LYS A 48 -0.04 -7.45 -6.36
N ARG A 49 0.86 -6.52 -6.05
CA ARG A 49 0.79 -5.65 -4.87
C ARG A 49 0.21 -4.31 -5.30
N CYS A 50 -0.98 -4.00 -4.82
CA CYS A 50 -1.58 -2.68 -4.99
C CYS A 50 -1.38 -1.88 -3.72
N GLU A 51 -0.83 -0.67 -3.84
CA GLU A 51 -0.74 0.25 -2.72
C GLU A 51 -2.14 0.76 -2.34
N VAL A 52 -2.46 0.69 -1.05
CA VAL A 52 -3.80 1.00 -0.53
C VAL A 52 -3.77 2.34 0.21
N MET A 53 -2.98 2.40 1.29
CA MET A 53 -2.85 3.59 2.14
C MET A 53 -1.56 3.54 2.95
N ALA A 54 -1.09 4.69 3.43
CA ALA A 54 -0.03 4.73 4.43
C ALA A 54 -0.48 4.00 5.72
N HIS A 55 0.42 3.21 6.30
CA HIS A 55 0.22 2.62 7.62
C HIS A 55 0.66 3.63 8.67
N LEU A 56 -0.21 3.92 9.64
CA LEU A 56 0.08 4.82 10.75
C LEU A 56 0.31 3.96 12.01
N PRO A 57 1.52 3.95 12.59
CA PRO A 57 1.79 3.17 13.79
C PRO A 57 0.92 3.67 14.95
N GLY A 58 0.20 2.75 15.60
CA GLY A 58 -0.75 3.06 16.66
C GLY A 58 -2.18 3.38 16.17
N GLN A 59 -2.46 3.24 14.87
CA GLN A 59 -3.83 3.35 14.37
C GLN A 59 -4.70 2.21 14.91
N PRO A 60 -5.94 2.48 15.38
CA PRO A 60 -6.85 1.45 15.83
C PRO A 60 -7.16 0.45 14.72
N THR A 61 -7.17 -0.82 15.09
CA THR A 61 -7.40 -1.96 14.20
C THR A 61 -8.73 -1.88 13.44
N GLU A 62 -9.80 -1.36 14.08
CA GLU A 62 -11.10 -1.07 13.43
C GLU A 62 -11.02 0.07 12.42
N ALA A 63 -10.35 1.18 12.76
CA ALA A 63 -10.20 2.31 11.85
C ALA A 63 -9.40 1.94 10.59
N VAL A 64 -8.42 1.03 10.72
CA VAL A 64 -7.72 0.44 9.58
C VAL A 64 -8.68 -0.36 8.71
N ASP A 65 -9.52 -1.23 9.30
CA ASP A 65 -10.48 -2.02 8.54
C ASP A 65 -11.49 -1.16 7.78
N GLU A 66 -12.02 -0.12 8.41
CA GLU A 66 -12.93 0.85 7.78
C GLU A 66 -12.26 1.53 6.58
N ALA A 67 -11.01 1.97 6.72
CA ALA A 67 -10.26 2.60 5.64
C ALA A 67 -9.94 1.62 4.49
N LEU A 68 -9.60 0.37 4.81
CA LEU A 68 -9.35 -0.68 3.82
C LEU A 68 -10.64 -1.03 3.05
N VAL A 69 -11.78 -1.14 3.73
CA VAL A 69 -13.08 -1.36 3.09
C VAL A 69 -13.50 -0.19 2.23
N ALA A 70 -13.31 1.05 2.70
CA ALA A 70 -13.59 2.25 1.90
C ALA A 70 -12.73 2.30 0.63
N TRP A 71 -11.45 1.94 0.73
CA TRP A 71 -10.58 1.82 -0.43
C TRP A 71 -11.04 0.71 -1.39
N LEU A 72 -11.49 -0.45 -0.88
CA LEU A 72 -12.04 -1.52 -1.72
C LEU A 72 -13.27 -1.02 -2.48
N ASP A 73 -14.20 -0.34 -1.82
CA ASP A 73 -15.39 0.18 -2.50
C ASP A 73 -15.02 1.17 -3.60
N ALA A 74 -14.05 2.06 -3.35
CA ALA A 74 -13.60 3.04 -4.34
C ALA A 74 -12.78 2.46 -5.50
N ASN A 75 -11.93 1.44 -5.27
CA ASN A 75 -10.91 1.01 -6.23
C ASN A 75 -11.08 -0.43 -6.75
N ALA A 76 -11.65 -1.33 -5.94
CA ALA A 76 -11.91 -2.71 -6.32
C ALA A 76 -13.33 -2.92 -6.90
N PHE A 77 -14.28 -2.06 -6.54
CA PHE A 77 -15.67 -2.11 -7.00
C PHE A 77 -16.13 -0.85 -7.73
N GLY A 78 -15.61 0.33 -7.37
CA GLY A 78 -15.73 1.55 -8.14
C GLY A 78 -14.78 1.48 -9.33
N GLY A 79 -15.29 1.49 -10.56
CA GLY A 79 -14.51 1.31 -11.79
C GLY A 79 -13.47 2.41 -12.11
N VAL A 80 -13.09 3.23 -11.12
CA VAL A 80 -11.97 4.17 -11.24
C VAL A 80 -10.74 3.47 -10.70
N GLN A 81 -9.95 2.91 -11.62
CA GLN A 81 -8.60 2.49 -11.27
C GLN A 81 -7.86 3.70 -10.71
N PRO A 82 -7.40 3.68 -9.44
CA PRO A 82 -6.56 4.75 -8.94
C PRO A 82 -5.31 4.69 -9.80
N ALA A 83 -5.03 5.82 -10.45
CA ALA A 83 -3.96 6.00 -11.40
C ALA A 83 -2.76 5.11 -11.04
N ARG A 84 -2.45 4.19 -11.96
CA ARG A 84 -1.12 3.61 -12.13
C ARG A 84 -0.12 4.63 -11.61
N ILE A 85 0.52 4.33 -10.49
CA ILE A 85 1.61 5.13 -9.94
C ILE A 85 2.74 4.98 -10.96
N GLU A 86 2.67 5.73 -12.05
CA GLU A 86 3.80 5.88 -12.94
C GLU A 86 4.87 6.58 -12.11
N PRO A 87 6.09 6.01 -12.00
CA PRO A 87 7.19 6.81 -11.51
C PRO A 87 7.28 8.01 -12.45
N ARG A 88 6.96 9.19 -11.94
CA ARG A 88 7.15 10.48 -12.61
C ARG A 88 8.66 10.71 -12.76
N ASN A 89 9.31 9.92 -13.61
CA ASN A 89 10.65 10.21 -14.07
C ASN A 89 10.53 11.20 -15.23
N SER A 90 10.54 12.45 -14.82
CA SER A 90 10.68 13.63 -15.65
C SER A 90 11.93 13.48 -16.54
N ARG A 91 11.77 12.99 -17.76
CA ARG A 91 12.68 13.31 -18.85
C ARG A 91 11.91 14.04 -19.94
N ARG A 92 11.98 15.37 -19.84
CA ARG A 92 11.76 16.30 -20.95
C ARG A 92 12.48 15.74 -22.18
N ALA A 93 11.71 15.25 -23.15
CA ALA A 93 12.16 15.21 -24.53
C ALA A 93 12.13 16.65 -25.05
N GLY A 94 13.21 17.39 -24.80
CA GLY A 94 13.51 18.62 -25.53
C GLY A 94 14.03 18.23 -26.90
N LYS A 95 13.13 18.23 -27.89
CA LYS A 95 13.47 18.24 -29.31
C LYS A 95 13.16 19.65 -29.80
N VAL A 96 14.18 20.46 -30.08
CA VAL A 96 14.43 21.22 -31.33
C VAL A 96 15.85 21.78 -31.28
#